data_AF-A0ABD0NN57-F1
#
_entry.id   AF-A0ABD0NN57-F1
#
_cell.length_a   1.000
_cell.length_b   1.000
_cell.length_c   1.000
_cell.angle_alpha   90.00
_cell.angle_beta   90.00
_cell.angle_gamma   90.00
#
_symmetry.space_group_name_H-M   'P 1'
#
loop_
_entity.id
_entity.type
_entity.pdbx_description
1 polymer ?
#
loop_
_entity_poly.entity_id
_entity_poly.type
_entity_poly.pdbx_seq_one_letter_code
_entity_poly.pdbx_strand_id
1 'polypeptide(L)' 'MAMWAAGLTLAVGALDLGGASTQITFETPETVENELNSMTLRLYGQDYSLYTHSYLCYGKEEALRQILAYLIE' A
#
# COMPACT_ATOMS: atom_id res chain seq x y z
N MET A 1 25.82 9.04 -3.55
CA MET A 1 26.63 7.82 -3.35
C MET A 1 26.39 7.32 -1.93
N ALA A 2 25.54 6.32 -1.78
CA ALA A 2 25.43 5.42 -0.64
C ALA A 2 24.88 4.10 -1.19
N MET A 3 25.49 3.00 -0.76
CA MET A 3 25.54 1.72 -1.44
C MET A 3 24.19 1.01 -1.49
N TRP A 4 23.83 0.50 -2.65
CA TRP A 4 22.87 -0.59 -2.80
C TRP A 4 23.52 -1.80 -2.13
N ALA A 5 22.99 -2.20 -0.96
CA ALA A 5 23.40 -3.44 -0.33
C ALA A 5 22.99 -4.60 -1.24
N ALA A 6 23.99 -5.34 -1.71
CA ALA A 6 23.81 -6.59 -2.42
C ALA A 6 23.24 -7.63 -1.44
N GLY A 7 22.13 -8.28 -1.81
CA GLY A 7 21.75 -9.58 -1.25
C GLY A 7 20.31 -9.75 -0.77
N LEU A 8 19.34 -9.60 -1.68
CA LEU A 8 18.08 -10.34 -1.85
C LEU A 8 17.23 -9.47 -2.80
N THR A 9 16.44 -10.08 -3.67
CA THR A 9 15.56 -9.37 -4.61
C THR A 9 14.79 -8.25 -3.92
N LEU A 10 14.90 -7.02 -4.43
CA LEU A 10 14.09 -5.88 -3.98
C LEU A 10 12.62 -6.29 -4.04
N ALA A 11 11.91 -6.24 -2.90
CA ALA A 11 10.48 -6.53 -2.87
C ALA A 11 9.75 -5.51 -3.76
N VAL A 12 8.94 -6.00 -4.69
CA VAL A 12 8.15 -5.13 -5.57
C VAL A 12 6.91 -4.71 -4.80
N GLY A 13 6.63 -3.41 -4.78
CA GLY A 13 5.38 -2.89 -4.21
C GLY A 13 4.16 -3.41 -4.98
N ALA A 14 3.03 -3.53 -4.27
CA ALA A 14 1.77 -3.98 -4.82
C ALA A 14 0.75 -2.83 -4.85
N LEU A 15 0.04 -2.74 -5.97
CA LEU A 15 -1.16 -1.91 -6.12
C LEU A 15 -2.32 -2.83 -6.46
N ASP A 16 -3.35 -2.81 -5.64
CA ASP A 16 -4.57 -3.59 -5.84
C ASP A 16 -5.76 -2.64 -6.05
N LEU A 17 -6.49 -2.83 -7.14
CA LEU A 17 -7.71 -2.08 -7.45
C LEU A 17 -8.88 -3.05 -7.48
N GLY A 18 -9.48 -3.22 -6.30
CA GLY A 18 -10.71 -3.97 -6.14
C GLY A 18 -11.94 -3.14 -6.49
N GLY A 19 -13.11 -3.72 -6.24
CA GLY A 19 -14.37 -3.02 -6.50
C GLY A 19 -14.85 -2.11 -5.37
N ALA A 20 -14.57 -2.50 -4.12
CA ALA A 20 -14.94 -1.72 -2.95
C ALA A 20 -13.80 -0.86 -2.40
N SER A 21 -12.56 -1.33 -2.52
CA SER A 21 -11.37 -0.63 -2.02
C SER A 21 -10.24 -0.65 -3.04
N THR A 22 -9.22 0.16 -2.78
CA THR A 22 -7.91 0.06 -3.41
C THR A 22 -6.82 0.07 -2.34
N GLN A 23 -5.73 -0.66 -2.59
CA GLN A 23 -4.65 -0.87 -1.64
C GLN A 23 -3.32 -0.55 -2.29
N ILE A 24 -2.40 -0.07 -1.46
CA ILE A 24 -1.00 0.16 -1.79
C ILE A 24 -0.14 -0.43 -0.68
N THR A 25 0.88 -1.20 -1.06
CA THR A 25 1.83 -1.79 -0.12
C THR A 25 3.22 -1.78 -0.71
N PHE A 26 4.21 -1.31 0.05
CA PHE A 26 5.61 -1.34 -0.38
C PHE A 26 6.55 -1.35 0.84
N GLU A 27 7.75 -1.87 0.63
CA GLU A 27 8.82 -1.79 1.62
C GLU A 27 9.36 -0.36 1.69
N THR A 28 9.51 0.17 2.91
CA THR A 28 10.09 1.49 3.14
C THR A 28 11.01 1.49 4.35
N PRO A 29 12.22 2.08 4.24
CA PRO A 29 13.09 2.32 5.39
C PRO A 29 12.69 3.58 6.18
N GLU A 30 11.73 4.36 5.68
CA GLU A 30 11.30 5.62 6.30
C GLU A 30 10.33 5.37 7.46
N THR A 31 10.34 6.28 8.44
CA THR A 31 9.33 6.28 9.50
C THR A 31 7.97 6.63 8.88
N VAL A 32 7.00 5.73 9.02
CA VAL A 32 5.63 5.98 8.59
C VAL A 32 4.95 6.92 9.60
N GLU A 33 4.44 8.06 9.14
CA GLU A 33 3.86 9.08 10.03
C GLU A 33 2.66 8.57 10.85
N ASN A 34 1.84 7.70 10.24
CA ASN A 34 0.72 7.05 10.90
C ASN A 34 1.06 5.58 11.15
N GLU A 35 1.24 5.22 12.41
CA GLU A 35 1.57 3.86 12.86
C GLU A 35 0.55 2.81 12.41
N LEU A 36 -0.71 3.19 12.14
CA LEU A 36 -1.71 2.26 11.59
C LEU A 36 -1.39 1.78 10.17
N ASN A 37 -0.54 2.51 9.46
CA ASN A 37 -0.10 2.19 8.11
C ASN A 37 1.26 1.47 8.10
N SER A 38 1.87 1.28 9.27
CA SER A 38 3.15 0.61 9.44
C SER A 38 2.92 -0.87 9.73
N MET A 39 3.67 -1.73 9.06
CA MET A 39 3.67 -3.17 9.33
C MET A 39 5.08 -3.73 9.24
N THR A 40 5.46 -4.58 10.20
CA THR A 40 6.70 -5.35 10.12
C THR A 40 6.41 -6.82 9.89
N LEU A 41 6.99 -7.41 8.84
CA LEU A 41 6.90 -8.83 8.54
C LEU A 41 8.28 -9.48 8.64
N ARG A 42 8.38 -10.65 9.27
CA ARG A 42 9.59 -11.48 9.26
C ARG A 42 9.42 -12.64 8.29
N LEU A 43 10.13 -12.62 7.17
CA LEU A 43 10.08 -13.65 6.13
C LEU A 43 11.48 -14.21 5.90
N TYR A 44 11.63 -15.54 5.98
CA TYR A 44 12.92 -16.23 5.81
C TYR A 44 14.05 -15.69 6.71
N GLY A 45 13.70 -15.19 7.89
CA GLY A 45 14.64 -14.61 8.86
C GLY A 45 15.06 -13.16 8.57
N GLN A 46 14.48 -12.51 7.55
CA GLN A 46 14.66 -11.09 7.26
C GLN A 46 13.43 -10.30 7.70
N ASP A 47 13.65 -9.12 8.28
CA ASP A 47 12.59 -8.19 8.66
C ASP A 47 12.33 -7.21 7.51
N TYR A 48 11.05 -7.06 7.16
CA TYR A 48 10.56 -6.14 6.15
C TYR A 48 9.68 -5.09 6.83
N SER A 49 10.11 -3.83 6.76
CA SER A 49 9.30 -2.69 7.19
C SER A 49 8.46 -2.22 6.00
N LEU A 50 7.15 -2.34 6.13
CA LEU A 50 6.20 -2.09 5.07
C LEU A 50 5.30 -0.91 5.42
N TYR A 51 5.07 -0.06 4.42
CA TYR A 51 3.90 0.79 4.39
C TYR A 51 2.74 -0.01 3.77
N THR A 52 1.55 0.04 4.39
CA THR A 52 0.34 -0.49 3.79
C THR A 52 -0.87 0.37 4.15
N HIS A 53 -1.76 0.59 3.19
CA HIS A 53 -3.03 1.25 3.45
C HIS A 53 -4.13 0.71 2.52
N SER A 54 -5.35 0.65 3.06
CA SER A 54 -6.56 0.32 2.30
C SER A 54 -7.51 1.50 2.31
N TYR A 55 -7.79 2.03 1.11
CA TYR A 55 -8.75 3.10 0.91
C TYR A 55 -10.13 2.48 0.65
N LEU A 56 -10.91 2.30 1.71
CA LEU A 56 -12.29 1.83 1.60
C LEU A 56 -13.16 2.83 0.83
N CYS A 57 -14.07 2.32 0.00
CA CYS A 57 -14.90 3.06 -0.96
C CYS A 57 -14.16 3.64 -2.17
N TYR A 58 -12.84 3.49 -2.26
CA TYR A 58 -12.05 3.93 -3.42
C TYR A 58 -11.78 2.79 -4.42
N GLY A 59 -12.47 1.66 -4.28
CA GLY A 59 -12.51 0.66 -5.34
C GLY A 59 -13.32 1.15 -6.54
N LYS A 60 -13.14 0.51 -7.69
CA LYS A 60 -13.72 0.97 -8.98
C LYS A 60 -15.24 1.15 -8.91
N GLU A 61 -15.98 0.17 -8.42
CA GLU A 61 -17.44 0.20 -8.34
C GLU A 61 -17.94 1.27 -7.35
N GLU A 62 -17.34 1.37 -6.16
CA GLU A 62 -17.75 2.38 -5.17
C GLU A 62 -17.35 3.80 -5.57
N ALA A 63 -16.18 3.97 -6.19
CA ALA A 63 -15.77 5.25 -6.74
C ALA A 63 -16.74 5.71 -7.84
N LEU A 64 -17.17 4.80 -8.73
CA LEU A 64 -18.17 5.11 -9.75
C LEU A 64 -19.53 5.46 -9.13
N ARG A 65 -19.96 4.79 -8.05
CA ARG A 65 -21.20 5.15 -7.32
C ARG A 65 -21.11 6.54 -6.70
N GLN A 66 -19.97 6.89 -6.10
CA GLN A 66 -19.74 8.22 -5.52
C GLN A 66 -19.76 9.30 -6.60
N ILE A 67 -19.09 9.08 -7.74
CA ILE A 67 -19.13 10.00 -8.88
C ILE A 67 -20.56 10.16 -9.39
N LEU A 68 -21.28 9.05 -9.57
CA LEU A 68 -22.67 9.11 -10.02
C LEU A 68 -23.55 9.89 -9.05
N ALA A 69 -23.44 9.63 -7.75
CA ALA A 69 -24.17 10.38 -6.72
C ALA A 69 -23.86 11.89 -6.78
N TYR A 70 -22.59 12.26 -6.92
CA TYR A 70 -22.16 13.65 -7.06
C TYR A 70 -22.71 14.34 -8.32
N LEU A 71 -22.92 13.59 -9.41
CA LEU A 71 -23.41 14.14 -10.68
C LEU A 71 -24.94 14.27 -10.77
N ILE A 72 -25.69 13.56 -9.92
CA ILE A 72 -27.16 13.57 -9.91
C ILE A 72 -27.74 14.43 -8.79
N GLU A 73 -26.92 14.92 -7.87
CA GLU A 73 -27.22 16.04 -6.97
C GLU A 73 -27.22 17.38 -7.73
#